data_AF-A0A8I2FQR5-F1
#
_entry.id   AF-A0A8I2FQR5-F1
#
_cell.length_a   1.000
_cell.length_b   1.000
_cell.length_c   1.000
_cell.angle_alpha   90.00
_cell.angle_beta   90.00
_cell.angle_gamma   90.00
#
_symmetry.space_group_name_H-M   'P 1'
#
loop_
_entity.id
_entity.type
_entity.pdbx_description
1 polymer ?
#
loop_
_entity_poly.entity_id
_entity_poly.type
_entity_poly.pdbx_seq_one_letter_code
_entity_poly.pdbx_strand_id
1 'polypeptide(L)' 'MKNDYPYHRFAVSVNRKIGSAVQRSYIKRVMKEWFRLNQHRVTGNKTYDFWIVVKHKFDRTEVDKVRQLLMHLLNKISRG' A
#
# COMPACT_ATOMS: atom_id res chain seq x y z
N MET A 1 5.09 7.22 -8.75
CA MET A 1 6.07 8.06 -9.48
C MET A 1 7.38 7.28 -9.58
N LYS A 2 8.10 7.29 -10.70
CA LYS A 2 9.44 6.68 -10.74
C LYS A 2 10.36 7.41 -9.77
N ASN A 3 11.25 6.70 -9.10
CA ASN A 3 12.27 7.31 -8.26
C ASN A 3 13.67 6.80 -8.66
N ASP A 4 14.71 7.46 -8.14
CA ASP A 4 16.12 7.12 -8.41
C ASP A 4 16.78 6.36 -7.24
N TYR A 5 15.98 5.81 -6.32
CA TYR A 5 16.47 5.00 -5.21
C TYR A 5 16.58 3.53 -5.64
N PRO A 6 17.44 2.72 -4.99
CA PRO A 6 17.52 1.28 -5.27
C PRO A 6 16.34 0.48 -4.68
N TYR A 7 15.35 1.15 -4.09
CA TYR A 7 14.19 0.53 -3.47
C TYR A 7 12.90 1.32 -3.71
N HIS A 8 11.78 0.62 -3.62
CA HIS A 8 10.46 1.24 -3.63
C HIS A 8 10.20 2.00 -2.32
N ARG A 9 9.63 3.21 -2.40
CA ARG A 9 9.17 3.95 -1.22
C ARG A 9 7.65 3.85 -1.11
N PHE A 10 7.13 3.86 0.10
CA PHE A 10 5.70 3.69 0.35
C PHE A 10 5.18 4.68 1.39
N ALA A 11 4.12 5.39 1.03
CA ALA A 11 3.37 6.27 1.89
C ALA A 11 1.88 5.90 1.85
N VAL A 12 1.21 6.00 2.99
CA VAL A 12 -0.24 5.75 3.10
C VAL A 12 -0.93 6.90 3.82
N SER A 13 -1.90 7.49 3.14
CA SER A 13 -2.78 8.53 3.67
C SER A 13 -4.17 7.97 3.90
N VAL A 14 -4.71 8.20 5.10
CA VAL A 14 -6.07 7.81 5.48
C VAL A 14 -6.80 9.05 5.97
N ASN A 15 -7.86 9.45 5.26
CA ASN A 15 -8.63 10.65 5.61
C ASN A 15 -9.35 10.45 6.95
N ARG A 16 -9.54 11.54 7.72
CA ARG A 16 -10.27 11.54 9.00
C ARG A 16 -11.67 10.91 8.88
N LYS A 17 -12.36 11.10 7.75
CA LYS A 17 -13.71 10.55 7.49
C LYS A 17 -13.78 9.02 7.40
N ILE A 18 -12.64 8.34 7.24
CA ILE A 18 -12.60 6.88 7.05
C ILE A 18 -12.90 6.13 8.35
N GLY A 19 -12.60 6.72 9.51
CA GLY A 19 -12.85 6.07 10.79
C GLY A 19 -12.14 6.75 11.96
N SER A 20 -12.25 6.16 13.14
CA SER A 20 -11.61 6.63 14.37
C SER A 20 -10.08 6.62 14.27
N ALA A 21 -9.38 7.28 15.20
CA ALA A 21 -7.91 7.26 15.24
C ALA A 21 -7.35 5.83 15.27
N VAL A 22 -7.97 4.94 16.06
CA VAL A 22 -7.60 3.53 16.15
C VAL A 22 -7.79 2.81 14.82
N GLN A 23 -8.93 3.00 14.16
CA GLN A 23 -9.21 2.39 12.84
C GLN A 23 -8.21 2.86 11.77
N ARG A 24 -7.91 4.17 11.72
CA ARG A 24 -6.93 4.71 10.77
C ARG A 24 -5.52 4.19 11.04
N SER A 25 -5.11 4.11 12.30
CA SER A 25 -3.81 3.57 12.70
C SER A 25 -3.69 2.07 12.38
N TYR A 26 -4.78 1.32 12.55
CA TYR A 26 -4.85 -0.07 12.11
C TYR A 26 -4.64 -0.20 10.60
N ILE A 27 -5.43 0.52 9.79
CA ILE A 27 -5.31 0.53 8.33
C ILE A 27 -3.89 0.86 7.89
N LYS A 28 -3.30 1.94 8.41
CA LYS A 28 -1.91 2.35 8.09
C LYS A 28 -0.92 1.24 8.45
N ARG A 29 -1.08 0.59 9.60
CA ARG A 29 -0.19 -0.48 10.06
C ARG A 29 -0.29 -1.70 9.16
N VAL A 30 -1.49 -2.15 8.80
CA VAL A 30 -1.70 -3.27 7.89
C VAL A 30 -1.02 -3.03 6.55
N MET A 31 -1.22 -1.85 5.95
CA MET A 31 -0.67 -1.54 4.62
C MET A 31 0.85 -1.39 4.64
N LYS A 32 1.40 -0.68 5.64
CA LYS A 32 2.86 -0.53 5.78
C LYS A 32 3.56 -1.86 6.04
N GLU A 33 3.00 -2.68 6.92
CA GLU A 33 3.59 -3.97 7.27
C GLU A 33 3.55 -4.93 6.09
N TRP A 34 2.42 -4.97 5.38
CA TRP A 34 2.33 -5.76 4.16
C TRP A 34 3.35 -5.31 3.11
N PHE A 35 3.51 -4.00 2.90
CA PHE A 35 4.50 -3.47 1.95
C PHE A 35 5.92 -3.83 2.38
N ARG A 36 6.27 -3.62 3.65
CA ARG A 36 7.59 -3.98 4.20
C ARG A 36 7.96 -5.43 3.89
N LEU A 37 6.99 -6.34 4.06
CA LEU A 37 7.17 -7.78 3.85
C LEU A 37 7.14 -8.20 2.37
N ASN A 38 6.48 -7.46 1.48
CA ASN A 38 6.21 -7.91 0.11
C ASN A 38 6.81 -7.01 -0.98
N GLN A 39 7.50 -5.92 -0.63
CA GLN A 39 8.08 -4.98 -1.61
C GLN A 39 8.99 -5.65 -2.65
N HIS A 40 9.69 -6.72 -2.28
CA HIS A 40 10.58 -7.48 -3.18
C HIS A 40 9.80 -8.28 -4.26
N ARG A 41 8.49 -8.45 -4.09
CA ARG A 41 7.62 -9.18 -5.03
C ARG A 41 7.03 -8.26 -6.09
N VAL A 42 7.26 -6.94 -5.98
CA VAL A 42 6.82 -5.96 -6.96
C VAL A 42 7.66 -6.15 -8.23
N THR A 43 7.03 -6.58 -9.32
CA THR A 43 7.74 -6.93 -10.54
C THR A 43 8.05 -5.69 -11.37
N GLY A 44 9.32 -5.41 -11.65
CA GLY A 44 9.76 -4.36 -12.58
C GLY A 44 11.22 -4.00 -12.40
N ASN A 45 11.87 -3.51 -13.46
CA ASN A 45 13.29 -3.09 -13.43
C ASN A 45 13.46 -1.63 -12.95
N LYS A 46 12.38 -0.98 -12.54
CA LYS A 46 12.34 0.42 -12.10
C LYS A 46 11.79 0.51 -10.68
N THR A 47 12.31 1.46 -9.92
CA THR A 47 11.87 1.78 -8.57
C THR A 47 10.88 2.93 -8.57
N TYR A 48 9.99 2.93 -7.58
CA TYR A 48 8.84 3.84 -7.55
C TYR A 48 8.51 4.31 -6.13
N ASP A 49 8.00 5.54 -6.06
CA ASP A 49 7.27 6.07 -4.93
C ASP A 49 5.79 5.73 -5.07
N PHE A 50 5.31 4.90 -4.15
CA PHE A 50 3.91 4.54 -4.02
C PHE A 50 3.26 5.39 -2.94
N TRP A 51 2.33 6.25 -3.34
CA TRP A 51 1.48 6.98 -2.42
C TRP A 51 0.04 6.46 -2.50
N ILE A 52 -0.39 5.77 -1.45
CA ILE A 52 -1.71 5.16 -1.39
C ILE A 52 -2.65 6.02 -0.56
N VAL A 53 -3.78 6.41 -1.16
CA VAL A 53 -4.85 7.14 -0.48
C VAL A 53 -6.02 6.21 -0.24
N VAL A 54 -6.29 5.89 1.02
CA VAL A 54 -7.38 4.99 1.39
C VAL A 54 -8.72 5.74 1.29
N LYS A 55 -9.63 5.20 0.47
CA LYS A 55 -10.96 5.76 0.24
C LYS A 55 -12.09 5.06 1.01
N HIS A 56 -11.88 3.81 1.41
CA HIS A 56 -12.85 2.99 2.15
C HIS A 56 -12.19 2.36 3.37
N LYS A 57 -12.92 2.26 4.48
CA LYS A 57 -12.46 1.51 5.66
C LYS A 57 -12.50 0.02 5.37
N PHE A 58 -11.63 -0.74 6.03
CA PHE A 58 -11.67 -2.19 6.05
C PHE A 58 -11.34 -2.69 7.46
N ASP A 59 -11.81 -3.88 7.80
CA ASP A 59 -11.47 -4.55 9.06
C ASP A 59 -10.65 -5.82 8.85
N ARG A 60 -10.51 -6.65 9.90
CA ARG A 60 -9.72 -7.89 9.88
C ARG A 60 -10.22 -8.92 8.88
N THR A 61 -11.53 -8.96 8.62
CA THR A 61 -12.17 -9.90 7.69
C THR A 61 -11.85 -9.57 6.23
N GLU A 62 -11.51 -8.31 5.94
CA GLU A 62 -11.25 -7.82 4.59
C GLU A 62 -9.75 -7.68 4.26
N VAL A 63 -8.86 -7.90 5.24
CA VAL A 63 -7.41 -7.66 5.10
C VAL A 63 -6.83 -8.39 3.91
N ASP A 64 -7.13 -9.68 3.76
CA ASP A 64 -6.49 -10.49 2.72
C ASP A 64 -6.94 -10.08 1.32
N LYS A 65 -8.21 -9.68 1.17
CA LYS A 65 -8.72 -9.07 -0.06
C LYS A 65 -7.99 -7.77 -0.39
N VAL A 66 -7.80 -6.89 0.60
CA VAL A 66 -7.07 -5.63 0.43
C VAL A 66 -5.61 -5.87 0.04
N ARG A 67 -4.95 -6.87 0.63
CA ARG A 67 -3.57 -7.25 0.31
C ARG A 67 -3.43 -7.73 -1.13
N GLN A 68 -4.37 -8.56 -1.61
CA GLN A 68 -4.39 -9.03 -2.99
C GLN A 68 -4.58 -7.87 -3.97
N LEU A 69 -5.53 -6.98 -3.69
CA LEU A 69 -5.77 -5.77 -4.51
C LEU A 69 -4.55 -4.86 -4.55
N LEU A 70 -3.88 -4.67 -3.40
CA LEU A 70 -2.67 -3.84 -3.33
C LEU A 70 -1.55 -4.44 -4.19
N MET A 71 -1.27 -5.74 -4.08
CA MET A 71 -0.26 -6.40 -4.93
C MET A 71 -0.55 -6.24 -6.41
N HIS A 72 -1.80 -6.47 -6.80
CA HIS A 72 -2.23 -6.34 -8.18
C HIS A 72 -1.99 -4.92 -8.72
N LEU A 73 -2.36 -3.90 -7.93
CA LEU A 73 -2.15 -2.49 -8.27
C LEU A 73 -0.66 -2.14 -8.42
N LEU A 74 0.19 -2.56 -7.47
CA LEU A 74 1.62 -2.26 -7.51
C LEU A 74 2.28 -2.89 -8.73
N ASN A 75 1.99 -4.16 -9.02
CA ASN A 75 2.54 -4.85 -10.20
C ASN A 75 2.05 -4.24 -11.52
N LYS A 76 0.80 -3.78 -11.57
CA LYS A 76 0.27 -3.09 -12.75
C LYS A 76 1.03 -1.79 -13.02
N ILE A 77 1.35 -1.02 -11.99
CA ILE A 77 2.11 0.24 -12.11
C ILE A 77 3.57 -0.02 -12.48
N SER A 78 4.20 -1.03 -11.87
CA SER A 78 5.63 -1.31 -12.08
C SER A 78 5.96 -1.94 -13.43
N ARG A 79 4.96 -2.46 -14.16
CA ARG A 79 5.12 -2.99 -15.51
C ARG A 79 4.97 -1.95 -16.63
N GLY A 80 4.39 -0.79 -16.33
CA GLY A 80 4.18 0.29 -17.30
C GLY A 80 5.20 1.42 -17.21
#